data_AF-A0A2T5P6B9-F1
#
_entry.id   AF-A0A2T5P6B9-F1
#
_cell.length_a   1.000
_cell.length_b   1.000
_cell.length_c   1.000
_cell.angle_alpha   90.00
_cell.angle_beta   90.00
_cell.angle_gamma   90.00
#
_symmetry.space_group_name_H-M   'P 1'
#
loop_
_entity.id
_entity.type
_entity.pdbx_description
1 polymer ?
#
loop_
_entity_poly.entity_id
_entity_poly.type
_entity_poly.pdbx_seq_one_letter_code
_entity_poly.pdbx_strand_id
1 'polypeptide(L)'
;MSNVKGELSHRFWQQASNSKLAAPEMYALQHQILNTYVLPLLPQGGRLLDVGCADGEFTEVLARDCSEALGIDLSANLIEQARQRSGANLRFEVGDITSAGIDGRYERLASMGLFSCLVRQEDFSRVAKMMVDALQPGGYLVLKDSLMLDGEPERYYCDDHYEAIYREEARYLNEFLGYGLRLVQRFPLARGSQAGQVSVLYVLHAPPTTAITVPSQVQASAESRLKVAILHQLSESWGNVSSLWRALEQDDSIDARVILLPFLHADYNWSRQASQRYLDRLGIPYVVWDELDHESSCFDAVFFTSPYDITRPLPYQFYSLQQRVRFTAYIPYGLEVGGGDENLVHQYGQPVAMHASAVYVRSDGARAMYSRHCPTGDGHVVVSGHPRMDGLADLDSFPIDPELLEQIGSRRAVLWNAHFSFDADQWSTFDLLALDIFNSFAERPDLALLFRPHPLLWQRLVNLGLLDAAGIASLRQELGERGVIIDERPDHRHAFAASCAMMSDTGSFLMEYLVTGKPVLYLVNPHGLGLNEEGEAVVRYYDQAEDAKGVAAFLDGLDGRPEDDMQRRKAVIPEFFAGFDGQAGQRIVAHMKKVLGA
;
A
#
# COMPACT_ATOMS: atom_id res chain seq x y z
N MET A 1 -38.01 33.56 22.44
CA MET A 1 -37.00 34.35 21.68
C MET A 1 -36.66 33.51 20.47
N SER A 2 -36.81 34.02 19.24
CA SER A 2 -36.38 33.28 18.06
C SER A 2 -34.86 33.23 18.09
N ASN A 3 -34.27 32.07 18.40
CA ASN A 3 -32.81 31.92 18.37
C ASN A 3 -32.30 32.27 16.97
N VAL A 4 -31.23 33.07 16.87
CA VAL A 4 -30.58 33.32 15.58
C VAL A 4 -29.90 32.02 15.17
N LYS A 5 -30.18 31.57 13.94
CA LYS A 5 -29.63 30.32 13.40
C LYS A 5 -28.10 30.31 13.50
N GLY A 6 -27.53 29.32 14.19
CA GLY A 6 -26.10 29.16 14.49
C GLY A 6 -25.71 29.45 15.95
N GLU A 7 -26.49 30.24 16.71
CA GLU A 7 -26.15 30.62 18.09
C GLU A 7 -26.26 29.46 19.10
N LEU A 8 -27.12 28.47 18.86
CA LEU A 8 -27.23 27.31 19.75
C LEU A 8 -25.97 26.43 19.64
N SER A 9 -25.53 26.14 18.41
CA SER A 9 -24.33 25.34 18.16
C SER A 9 -23.08 26.03 18.71
N HIS A 10 -22.97 27.34 18.46
CA HIS A 10 -21.84 28.14 18.95
C HIS A 10 -21.75 28.13 20.48
N ARG A 11 -22.87 28.36 21.19
CA ARG A 11 -22.90 28.33 22.66
C ARG A 11 -22.66 26.92 23.21
N PHE A 12 -23.22 25.89 22.57
CA PHE A 12 -23.01 24.50 22.96
C PHE A 12 -21.52 24.16 22.97
N TRP A 13 -20.83 24.42 21.86
CA TRP A 13 -19.40 24.12 21.74
C TRP A 13 -18.52 25.02 22.60
N GLN A 14 -18.84 26.32 22.74
CA GLN A 14 -18.10 27.22 23.63
C GLN A 14 -18.07 26.74 25.09
N GLN A 15 -19.13 26.06 25.54
CA GLN A 15 -19.28 25.56 26.91
C GLN A 15 -18.91 24.07 27.04
N ALA A 16 -18.60 23.39 25.94
CA ALA A 16 -18.37 21.94 25.93
C ALA A 16 -17.13 21.57 26.76
N SER A 17 -17.26 20.52 27.57
CA SER A 17 -16.16 19.86 28.29
C SER A 17 -15.83 18.46 27.75
N ASN A 18 -16.64 17.95 26.82
CA ASN A 18 -16.46 16.67 26.16
C ASN A 18 -16.56 16.86 24.63
N SER A 19 -15.57 16.37 23.91
CA SER A 19 -15.50 16.42 22.44
C SER A 19 -16.24 15.26 21.75
N LYS A 20 -16.60 14.22 22.49
CA LYS A 20 -17.09 12.94 21.95
C LYS A 20 -18.60 12.83 22.03
N LEU A 21 -19.27 12.98 20.88
CA LEU A 21 -20.73 12.86 20.74
C LEU A 21 -21.21 11.57 20.05
N ALA A 22 -20.29 10.67 19.69
CA ALA A 22 -20.56 9.48 18.90
C ALA A 22 -20.06 8.22 19.63
N ALA A 23 -20.36 7.05 19.08
CA ALA A 23 -19.91 5.79 19.65
C ALA A 23 -18.36 5.68 19.59
N PRO A 24 -17.69 5.11 20.62
CA PRO A 24 -16.23 4.97 20.66
C PRO A 24 -15.62 4.30 19.42
N GLU A 25 -16.34 3.35 18.81
CA GLU A 25 -15.92 2.60 17.64
C GLU A 25 -15.67 3.51 16.43
N MET A 26 -16.43 4.61 16.31
CA MET A 26 -16.24 5.59 15.23
C MET A 26 -14.89 6.31 15.37
N TYR A 27 -14.52 6.69 16.59
CA TYR A 27 -13.21 7.32 16.86
C TYR A 27 -12.06 6.33 16.70
N ALA A 28 -12.23 5.07 17.12
CA ALA A 28 -11.24 4.02 16.88
C ALA A 28 -11.01 3.80 15.37
N LEU A 29 -12.08 3.78 14.57
CA LEU A 29 -11.99 3.70 13.11
C LEU A 29 -11.31 4.94 12.52
N GLN A 30 -11.57 6.15 13.04
CA GLN A 30 -10.86 7.36 12.61
C GLN A 30 -9.35 7.25 12.87
N HIS A 31 -8.93 6.77 14.06
CA HIS A 31 -7.52 6.51 14.35
C HIS A 31 -6.92 5.54 13.35
N GLN A 32 -7.58 4.41 13.12
CA GLN A 32 -7.10 3.40 12.16
C GLN A 32 -6.94 4.00 10.75
N ILE A 33 -7.92 4.78 10.30
CA ILE A 33 -7.89 5.41 8.98
C ILE A 33 -6.78 6.44 8.88
N LEU A 34 -6.65 7.30 9.89
CA LEU A 34 -5.61 8.34 9.91
C LEU A 34 -4.22 7.71 9.82
N ASN A 35 -3.95 6.71 10.66
CA ASN A 35 -2.65 6.04 10.70
C ASN A 35 -2.33 5.29 9.39
N THR A 36 -3.31 4.54 8.86
CA THR A 36 -3.08 3.63 7.73
C THR A 36 -3.16 4.32 6.38
N TYR A 37 -4.14 5.20 6.18
CA TYR A 37 -4.50 5.70 4.84
C TYR A 37 -4.29 7.20 4.67
N VAL A 38 -4.14 7.97 5.75
CA VAL A 38 -3.97 9.44 5.66
C VAL A 38 -2.52 9.85 5.88
N LEU A 39 -1.90 9.47 7.01
CA LEU A 39 -0.52 9.86 7.32
C LEU A 39 0.49 9.52 6.20
N PRO A 40 0.43 8.35 5.53
CA PRO A 40 1.36 8.06 4.42
C PRO A 40 1.20 8.98 3.21
N LEU A 41 0.08 9.69 3.08
CA LEU A 41 -0.16 10.65 2.00
C LEU A 41 0.44 12.01 2.30
N LEU A 42 0.49 12.40 3.59
CA LEU A 42 0.85 13.75 4.00
C LEU A 42 2.35 14.02 3.78
N PRO A 43 2.73 15.26 3.43
CA PRO A 43 4.13 15.63 3.24
C PRO A 43 4.86 15.61 4.58
N GLN A 44 6.03 15.00 4.66
CA GLN A 44 6.84 14.97 5.89
C GLN A 44 7.36 16.36 6.27
N GLY A 45 7.42 16.65 7.57
CA GLY A 45 7.72 17.99 8.09
C GLY A 45 6.54 18.95 7.96
N GLY A 46 6.85 20.25 7.97
CA GLY A 46 5.88 21.32 7.74
C GLY A 46 5.01 21.68 8.94
N ARG A 47 4.10 22.62 8.72
CA ARG A 47 3.19 23.19 9.71
C ARG A 47 1.80 22.61 9.52
N LEU A 48 1.19 22.21 10.63
CA LEU A 48 -0.21 21.82 10.73
C LEU A 48 -1.03 22.91 11.40
N LEU A 49 -2.21 23.21 10.86
CA LEU A 49 -3.28 23.89 11.58
C LEU A 49 -4.52 22.99 11.65
N ASP A 50 -5.02 22.75 12.86
CA ASP A 50 -6.25 22.02 13.11
C ASP A 50 -7.32 22.99 13.64
N VAL A 51 -8.36 23.22 12.85
CA VAL A 51 -9.42 24.19 13.12
C VAL A 51 -10.63 23.46 13.70
N GLY A 52 -11.05 23.86 14.90
CA GLY A 52 -12.00 23.10 15.69
C GLY A 52 -11.35 21.83 16.25
N CYS A 53 -10.16 21.97 16.83
CA CYS A 53 -9.34 20.84 17.27
C CYS A 53 -9.90 20.10 18.50
N ALA A 54 -10.92 20.66 19.16
CA ALA A 54 -11.48 20.15 20.40
C ALA A 54 -10.39 19.87 21.46
N ASP A 55 -10.37 18.65 21.99
CA ASP A 55 -9.37 18.22 22.99
C ASP A 55 -8.00 17.86 22.39
N GLY A 56 -7.78 18.08 21.09
CA GLY A 56 -6.49 17.87 20.40
C GLY A 56 -6.16 16.43 20.00
N GLU A 57 -7.08 15.46 20.14
CA GLU A 57 -6.80 14.04 19.88
C GLU A 57 -6.30 13.77 18.46
N PHE A 58 -6.99 14.31 17.47
CA PHE A 58 -6.62 14.13 16.08
C PHE A 58 -5.48 15.05 15.65
N THR A 59 -5.31 16.20 16.33
CA THR A 59 -4.14 17.07 16.14
C THR A 59 -2.86 16.31 16.48
N GLU A 60 -2.83 15.58 17.60
CA GLU A 60 -1.67 14.78 18.04
C GLU A 60 -1.29 13.69 17.01
N VAL A 61 -2.29 13.02 16.43
CA VAL A 61 -2.07 12.01 15.37
C VAL A 61 -1.51 12.66 14.11
N LEU A 62 -2.13 13.73 13.63
CA LEU A 62 -1.74 14.43 12.39
C LEU A 62 -0.40 15.18 12.52
N ALA A 63 0.06 15.44 13.75
CA ALA A 63 1.29 16.17 14.05
C ALA A 63 2.55 15.29 14.18
N ARG A 64 2.44 13.95 14.13
CA ARG A 64 3.58 13.03 14.40
C ARG A 64 4.85 13.32 13.58
N ASP A 65 4.67 13.83 12.36
CA ASP A 65 5.77 14.19 11.45
C ASP A 65 5.79 15.69 11.09
N CYS A 66 5.16 16.56 11.88
CA CYS A 66 5.15 18.01 11.64
C CYS A 66 6.27 18.70 12.41
N SER A 67 6.85 19.77 11.85
CA SER A 67 7.75 20.66 12.59
C SER A 67 7.01 21.52 13.62
N GLU A 68 5.76 21.91 13.32
CA GLU A 68 4.90 22.70 14.21
C GLU A 68 3.45 22.29 13.97
N ALA A 69 2.64 22.23 15.01
CA ALA A 69 1.20 22.02 14.92
C ALA A 69 0.46 22.98 15.84
N LEU A 70 -0.53 23.68 15.29
CA LEU A 70 -1.42 24.57 16.03
C LEU A 70 -2.85 24.00 15.99
N GLY A 71 -3.43 23.71 17.15
CA GLY A 71 -4.87 23.47 17.29
C GLY A 71 -5.59 24.71 17.78
N ILE A 72 -6.71 25.06 17.15
CA ILE A 72 -7.57 26.17 17.57
C ILE A 72 -8.98 25.65 17.82
N ASP A 73 -9.55 25.99 18.98
CA ASP A 73 -10.95 25.67 19.31
C ASP A 73 -11.61 26.80 20.10
N LEU A 74 -12.92 26.95 19.96
CA LEU A 74 -13.71 27.97 20.67
C LEU A 74 -13.81 27.66 22.18
N SER A 75 -13.75 26.40 22.58
CA SER A 75 -13.89 25.97 23.97
C SER A 75 -12.58 26.09 24.75
N ALA A 76 -12.55 26.97 25.75
CA ALA A 76 -11.43 27.05 26.69
C ALA A 76 -11.23 25.75 27.49
N ASN A 77 -12.32 25.04 27.81
CA ASN A 77 -12.28 23.78 28.56
C ASN A 77 -11.65 22.65 27.75
N LEU A 78 -11.92 22.58 26.44
CA LEU A 78 -11.32 21.56 25.57
C LEU A 78 -9.85 21.89 25.28
N ILE A 79 -9.51 23.16 25.08
CA ILE A 79 -8.11 23.59 24.91
C ILE A 79 -7.26 23.31 26.16
N GLU A 80 -7.82 23.46 27.36
CA GLU A 80 -7.13 23.08 28.60
C GLU A 80 -6.79 21.58 28.61
N GLN A 81 -7.69 20.72 28.13
CA GLN A 81 -7.43 19.28 27.95
C GLN A 81 -6.39 19.03 26.86
N ALA A 82 -6.49 19.73 25.72
CA ALA A 82 -5.55 19.60 24.61
C ALA A 82 -4.10 19.91 25.02
N ARG A 83 -3.91 20.91 25.89
CA ARG A 83 -2.60 21.27 26.44
C ARG A 83 -1.97 20.20 27.33
N GLN A 84 -2.73 19.19 27.77
CA GLN A 84 -2.19 18.06 28.53
C GLN A 84 -1.56 17.00 27.61
N ARG A 85 -1.75 17.10 26.29
CA ARG A 85 -1.14 16.17 25.32
C ARG A 85 0.36 16.39 25.22
N SER A 86 1.07 15.31 24.91
CA SER A 86 2.53 15.29 24.87
C SER A 86 3.02 15.51 23.45
N GLY A 87 3.81 16.56 23.22
CA GLY A 87 4.45 16.81 21.94
C GLY A 87 5.12 18.17 21.93
N ALA A 88 6.44 18.21 21.73
CA ALA A 88 7.18 19.47 21.75
C ALA A 88 6.78 20.42 20.59
N ASN A 89 6.16 19.88 19.54
CA ASN A 89 5.69 20.60 18.37
C ASN A 89 4.20 21.02 18.46
N LEU A 90 3.49 20.67 19.54
CA LEU A 90 2.05 20.95 19.69
C LEU A 90 1.81 22.28 20.42
N ARG A 91 0.92 23.11 19.86
CA ARG A 91 0.43 24.35 20.45
C ARG A 91 -1.09 24.42 20.34
N PHE A 92 -1.75 24.90 21.40
CA PHE A 92 -3.21 24.97 21.44
C PHE A 92 -3.71 26.33 21.93
N GLU A 93 -4.61 26.93 21.16
CA GLU A 93 -5.14 28.28 21.39
C GLU A 93 -6.67 28.30 21.41
N VAL A 94 -7.22 29.13 22.29
CA VAL A 94 -8.65 29.40 22.31
C VAL A 94 -8.93 30.44 21.24
N GLY A 95 -9.81 30.14 20.30
CA GLY A 95 -10.15 31.03 19.20
C GLY A 95 -11.45 30.65 18.50
N ASP A 96 -12.25 31.66 18.19
CA ASP A 96 -13.45 31.51 17.37
C ASP A 96 -13.09 31.70 15.90
N ILE A 97 -13.05 30.62 15.10
CA ILE A 97 -12.72 30.72 13.68
C ILE A 97 -13.74 31.55 12.88
N THR A 98 -14.97 31.73 13.39
CA THR A 98 -15.97 32.56 12.71
C THR A 98 -15.73 34.05 12.89
N SER A 99 -14.84 34.46 13.79
CA SER A 99 -14.46 35.88 13.97
C SER A 99 -12.96 36.12 13.84
N ALA A 100 -12.13 35.10 14.03
CA ALA A 100 -10.68 35.16 13.86
C ALA A 100 -10.24 34.94 12.40
N GLY A 101 -9.05 35.42 12.05
CA GLY A 101 -8.35 35.08 10.80
C GLY A 101 -7.47 33.83 10.97
N ILE A 102 -6.97 33.30 9.85
CA ILE A 102 -5.87 32.33 9.86
C ILE A 102 -4.60 33.05 9.41
N ASP A 103 -3.61 33.10 10.29
CA ASP A 103 -2.32 33.74 10.01
C ASP A 103 -1.31 32.73 9.45
N GLY A 104 -0.64 33.13 8.37
CA GLY A 104 0.43 32.34 7.75
C GLY A 104 -0.06 31.34 6.71
N ARG A 105 0.77 30.31 6.50
CA ARG A 105 0.53 29.24 5.53
C ARG A 105 0.94 27.89 6.13
N TYR A 106 0.25 26.84 5.70
CA TYR A 106 0.37 25.50 6.25
C TYR A 106 0.46 24.46 5.14
N GLU A 107 1.33 23.47 5.32
CA GLU A 107 1.43 22.29 4.46
C GLU A 107 0.29 21.31 4.75
N ARG A 108 -0.27 21.36 5.97
CA ARG A 108 -1.37 20.52 6.40
C ARG A 108 -2.44 21.36 7.11
N LEU A 109 -3.69 21.17 6.73
CA LEU A 109 -4.85 21.72 7.44
C LEU A 109 -5.78 20.58 7.82
N ALA A 110 -6.41 20.70 8.98
CA ALA A 110 -7.38 19.75 9.47
C ALA A 110 -8.64 20.45 10.00
N SER A 111 -9.77 19.78 9.88
CA SER A 111 -11.01 20.13 10.58
C SER A 111 -11.84 18.85 10.76
N MET A 112 -11.99 18.41 12.01
CA MET A 112 -12.51 17.08 12.34
C MET A 112 -13.87 17.13 13.06
N GLY A 113 -14.84 17.82 12.47
CA GLY A 113 -16.23 17.91 12.98
C GLY A 113 -16.80 19.33 13.09
N LEU A 114 -16.22 20.31 12.40
CA LEU A 114 -16.57 21.72 12.53
C LEU A 114 -17.72 22.18 11.63
N PHE A 115 -17.73 21.82 10.34
CA PHE A 115 -18.57 22.49 9.34
C PHE A 115 -20.07 22.16 9.48
N SER A 116 -20.46 21.03 10.08
CA SER A 116 -21.87 20.79 10.47
C SER A 116 -22.35 21.72 11.58
N CYS A 117 -21.43 22.29 12.37
CA CYS A 117 -21.73 23.29 13.41
C CYS A 117 -21.84 24.71 12.81
N LEU A 118 -21.27 24.95 11.63
CA LEU A 118 -21.40 26.19 10.88
C LEU A 118 -22.71 26.21 10.09
N VAL A 119 -23.81 26.47 10.81
CA VAL A 119 -25.16 26.37 10.29
C VAL A 119 -25.48 27.40 9.18
N ARG A 120 -24.86 28.58 9.24
CA ARG A 120 -25.03 29.63 8.23
C ARG A 120 -24.11 29.34 7.03
N GLN A 121 -24.67 29.37 5.81
CA GLN A 121 -23.89 29.12 4.58
C GLN A 121 -22.72 30.09 4.42
N GLU A 122 -22.92 31.36 4.80
CA GLU A 122 -21.88 32.39 4.73
C GLU A 122 -20.68 32.07 5.61
N ASP A 123 -20.90 31.52 6.82
CA ASP A 123 -19.80 31.09 7.69
C ASP A 123 -19.09 29.88 7.13
N PHE A 124 -19.85 28.88 6.63
CA PHE A 124 -19.29 27.70 6.01
C PHE A 124 -18.36 28.05 4.84
N SER A 125 -18.85 28.83 3.86
CA SER A 125 -18.05 29.19 2.69
C SER A 125 -16.89 30.12 3.06
N ARG A 126 -17.07 31.03 4.02
CA ARG A 126 -15.98 31.91 4.50
C ARG A 126 -14.88 31.13 5.19
N VAL A 127 -15.20 30.25 6.13
CA VAL A 127 -14.21 29.42 6.85
C VAL A 127 -13.55 28.44 5.89
N ALA A 128 -14.31 27.78 5.01
CA ALA A 128 -13.75 26.90 3.99
C ALA A 128 -12.73 27.64 3.09
N LYS A 129 -13.11 28.82 2.59
CA LYS A 129 -12.21 29.67 1.80
C LYS A 129 -10.97 30.09 2.60
N MET A 130 -11.12 30.52 3.85
CA MET A 130 -10.00 30.92 4.70
C MET A 130 -9.00 29.77 4.90
N MET A 131 -9.50 28.55 5.18
CA MET A 131 -8.64 27.38 5.29
C MET A 131 -7.92 27.12 3.96
N VAL A 132 -8.63 27.13 2.83
CA VAL A 132 -8.00 26.91 1.52
C VAL A 132 -6.96 27.98 1.19
N ASP A 133 -7.23 29.26 1.44
CA ASP A 133 -6.27 30.36 1.20
C ASP A 133 -5.02 30.27 2.09
N ALA A 134 -5.13 29.62 3.26
CA ALA A 134 -4.02 29.35 4.18
C ALA A 134 -3.24 28.07 3.82
N LEU A 135 -3.75 27.24 2.92
CA LEU A 135 -3.08 26.02 2.46
C LEU A 135 -1.96 26.38 1.46
N GLN A 136 -0.78 25.81 1.65
CA GLN A 136 0.30 25.92 0.66
C GLN A 136 -0.04 25.13 -0.61
N PRO A 137 0.45 25.55 -1.79
CA PRO A 137 0.50 24.66 -2.97
C PRO A 137 1.26 23.37 -2.64
N GLY A 138 0.72 22.22 -3.05
CA GLY A 138 1.21 20.89 -2.65
C GLY A 138 0.74 20.45 -1.24
N GLY A 139 -0.03 21.28 -0.54
CA GLY A 139 -0.53 21.01 0.80
C GLY A 139 -1.79 20.14 0.81
N TYR A 140 -2.09 19.57 1.97
CA TYR A 140 -3.23 18.68 2.18
C TYR A 140 -4.24 19.24 3.19
N LEU A 141 -5.52 19.03 2.91
CA LEU A 141 -6.64 19.35 3.79
C LEU A 141 -7.35 18.05 4.20
N VAL A 142 -7.32 17.73 5.50
CA VAL A 142 -7.99 16.58 6.10
C VAL A 142 -9.29 17.04 6.74
N LEU A 143 -10.42 16.52 6.27
CA LEU A 143 -11.74 16.90 6.76
C LEU A 143 -12.44 15.68 7.33
N LYS A 144 -13.15 15.86 8.44
CA LYS A 144 -14.20 14.94 8.84
C LYS A 144 -15.46 15.73 9.17
N ASP A 145 -16.59 15.30 8.63
CA ASP A 145 -17.88 15.89 8.98
C ASP A 145 -19.05 14.90 8.87
N SER A 146 -20.21 15.28 9.40
CA SER A 146 -21.46 14.53 9.33
C SER A 146 -22.34 15.08 8.21
N LEU A 147 -22.65 14.26 7.22
CA LEU A 147 -23.28 14.66 5.96
C LEU A 147 -24.44 13.75 5.59
N MET A 148 -25.28 14.20 4.66
CA MET A 148 -26.28 13.36 4.00
C MET A 148 -25.66 12.75 2.75
N LEU A 149 -25.67 11.42 2.65
CA LEU A 149 -25.07 10.65 1.55
C LEU A 149 -26.13 10.09 0.60
N ASP A 150 -25.70 9.48 -0.49
CA ASP A 150 -26.55 8.73 -1.42
C ASP A 150 -27.71 9.54 -2.04
N GLY A 151 -27.47 10.85 -2.24
CA GLY A 151 -28.47 11.78 -2.77
C GLY A 151 -29.57 12.18 -1.79
N GLU A 152 -29.44 11.82 -0.51
CA GLU A 152 -30.34 12.30 0.54
C GLU A 152 -30.24 13.83 0.69
N PRO A 153 -31.38 14.54 0.80
CA PRO A 153 -31.37 16.00 0.87
C PRO A 153 -30.76 16.50 2.18
N GLU A 154 -30.17 17.70 2.12
CA GLU A 154 -29.66 18.42 3.29
C GLU A 154 -30.69 18.49 4.43
N ARG A 155 -30.23 18.28 5.67
CA ARG A 155 -31.08 18.29 6.87
C ARG A 155 -30.55 19.28 7.89
N TYR A 156 -31.42 20.18 8.34
CA TYR A 156 -31.17 21.02 9.51
C TYR A 156 -31.75 20.34 10.75
N TYR A 157 -30.89 20.06 11.72
CA TYR A 157 -31.26 19.50 13.01
C TYR A 157 -31.24 20.61 14.06
N CYS A 158 -32.27 20.69 14.89
CA CYS A 158 -32.36 21.62 16.00
C CYS A 158 -33.23 21.02 17.10
N ASP A 159 -32.72 21.03 18.33
CA ASP A 159 -33.49 20.82 19.55
C ASP A 159 -33.30 22.01 20.51
N ASP A 160 -33.70 21.86 21.78
CA ASP A 160 -33.62 22.93 22.78
C ASP A 160 -32.18 23.31 23.18
N HIS A 161 -31.20 22.47 22.84
CA HIS A 161 -29.83 22.54 23.36
C HIS A 161 -28.75 22.56 22.27
N TYR A 162 -29.07 22.09 21.06
CA TYR A 162 -28.12 21.93 19.97
C TYR A 162 -28.77 22.15 18.61
N GLU A 163 -27.98 22.67 17.67
CA GLU A 163 -28.34 22.72 16.27
C GLU A 163 -27.14 22.34 15.40
N ALA A 164 -27.43 21.77 14.23
CA ALA A 164 -26.45 21.39 13.22
C ALA A 164 -27.09 21.39 11.83
N ILE A 165 -26.25 21.48 10.80
CA ILE A 165 -26.66 21.28 9.40
C ILE A 165 -25.86 20.12 8.80
N TYR A 166 -26.58 19.13 8.30
CA TYR A 166 -26.02 17.98 7.59
C TYR A 166 -26.22 18.21 6.10
N ARG A 167 -25.19 18.72 5.44
CA ARG A 167 -25.22 19.06 4.00
C ARG A 167 -25.20 17.79 3.16
N GLU A 168 -25.75 17.87 1.95
CA GLU A 168 -25.51 16.86 0.92
C GLU A 168 -23.99 16.79 0.61
N GLU A 169 -23.45 15.58 0.51
CA GLU A 169 -22.02 15.36 0.25
C GLU A 169 -21.52 16.06 -1.01
N ALA A 170 -22.26 15.99 -2.12
CA ALA A 170 -21.84 16.63 -3.37
C ALA A 170 -21.69 18.15 -3.21
N ARG A 171 -22.65 18.80 -2.54
CA ARG A 171 -22.59 20.24 -2.23
C ARG A 171 -21.43 20.58 -1.31
N TYR A 172 -21.20 19.75 -0.29
CA TYR A 172 -20.09 19.93 0.65
C TYR A 172 -18.73 19.86 -0.05
N LEU A 173 -18.50 18.83 -0.86
CA LEU A 173 -17.26 18.66 -1.61
C LEU A 173 -17.07 19.74 -2.67
N ASN A 174 -18.13 20.12 -3.39
CA ASN A 174 -18.06 21.15 -4.44
C ASN A 174 -17.57 22.51 -3.93
N GLU A 175 -17.79 22.85 -2.66
CA GLU A 175 -17.21 24.05 -2.05
C GLU A 175 -15.67 24.00 -2.13
N PHE A 176 -15.05 22.91 -1.67
CA PHE A 176 -13.59 22.77 -1.65
C PHE A 176 -13.01 22.53 -3.05
N LEU A 177 -13.66 21.68 -3.85
CA LEU A 177 -13.25 21.42 -5.23
C LEU A 177 -13.34 22.68 -6.10
N GLY A 178 -14.31 23.56 -5.84
CA GLY A 178 -14.45 24.86 -6.50
C GLY A 178 -13.28 25.82 -6.27
N TYR A 179 -12.49 25.60 -5.21
CA TYR A 179 -11.24 26.32 -4.96
C TYR A 179 -10.00 25.64 -5.58
N GLY A 180 -10.17 24.57 -6.36
CA GLY A 180 -9.09 23.86 -7.05
C GLY A 180 -8.44 22.73 -6.24
N LEU A 181 -9.00 22.36 -5.09
CA LEU A 181 -8.57 21.16 -4.36
C LEU A 181 -9.03 19.90 -5.09
N ARG A 182 -8.35 18.78 -4.83
CA ARG A 182 -8.66 17.47 -5.43
C ARG A 182 -8.90 16.44 -4.36
N LEU A 183 -9.93 15.60 -4.56
CA LEU A 183 -10.21 14.49 -3.67
C LEU A 183 -9.18 13.36 -3.87
N VAL A 184 -8.47 13.02 -2.79
CA VAL A 184 -7.43 11.97 -2.77
C VAL A 184 -7.93 10.72 -2.05
N GLN A 185 -8.67 10.88 -0.96
CA GLN A 185 -9.29 9.78 -0.22
C GLN A 185 -10.65 10.15 0.34
N ARG A 186 -11.50 9.13 0.53
CA ARG A 186 -12.85 9.22 1.09
C ARG A 186 -13.18 7.98 1.91
N PHE A 187 -13.55 8.17 3.17
CA PHE A 187 -13.91 7.09 4.09
C PHE A 187 -15.23 7.38 4.81
N PRO A 188 -16.33 6.74 4.40
CA PRO A 188 -17.53 6.69 5.23
C PRO A 188 -17.22 5.97 6.55
N LEU A 189 -17.65 6.53 7.67
CA LEU A 189 -17.31 6.05 9.01
C LEU A 189 -18.50 5.37 9.69
N ALA A 190 -19.51 6.15 10.06
CA ALA A 190 -20.66 5.66 10.82
C ALA A 190 -21.90 6.48 10.51
N ARG A 191 -23.05 5.80 10.41
CA ARG A 191 -24.36 6.44 10.28
C ARG A 191 -24.87 6.83 11.66
N GLY A 192 -25.15 8.11 11.85
CA GLY A 192 -25.73 8.70 13.05
C GLY A 192 -27.23 8.40 13.18
N SER A 193 -27.67 8.26 14.42
CA SER A 193 -29.07 7.98 14.77
C SER A 193 -29.96 9.23 14.84
N GLN A 194 -29.38 10.42 14.92
CA GLN A 194 -30.12 11.67 15.12
C GLN A 194 -30.93 12.09 13.88
N ALA A 195 -30.32 12.05 12.69
CA ALA A 195 -30.93 12.49 11.45
C ALA A 195 -30.58 11.60 10.25
N GLY A 196 -30.00 10.41 10.47
CA GLY A 196 -29.56 9.51 9.40
C GLY A 196 -28.32 9.98 8.65
N GLN A 197 -27.65 11.03 9.15
CA GLN A 197 -26.39 11.56 8.63
C GLN A 197 -25.27 10.53 8.77
N VAL A 198 -24.25 10.60 7.93
CA VAL A 198 -23.07 9.73 7.98
C VAL A 198 -21.85 10.59 8.24
N SER A 199 -21.04 10.22 9.22
CA SER A 199 -19.71 10.79 9.39
C SER A 199 -18.79 10.29 8.28
N VAL A 200 -18.13 11.20 7.58
CA VAL A 200 -17.21 10.89 6.47
C VAL A 200 -15.91 11.65 6.66
N LEU A 201 -14.78 10.96 6.42
CA LEU A 201 -13.45 11.55 6.39
C LEU A 201 -13.01 11.72 4.93
N TYR A 202 -12.46 12.88 4.60
CA TYR A 202 -11.88 13.20 3.29
C TYR A 202 -10.44 13.64 3.45
N VAL A 203 -9.64 13.29 2.44
CA VAL A 203 -8.31 13.88 2.23
C VAL A 203 -8.37 14.60 0.89
N LEU A 204 -8.13 15.90 0.93
CA LEU A 204 -8.06 16.78 -0.23
C LEU A 204 -6.62 17.26 -0.40
N HIS A 205 -6.19 17.45 -1.63
CA HIS A 205 -4.86 17.93 -1.98
C HIS A 205 -4.96 19.19 -2.83
N ALA A 206 -4.21 20.23 -2.48
CA ALA A 206 -4.01 21.41 -3.30
C ALA A 206 -2.84 21.17 -4.25
N PRO A 207 -3.06 21.08 -5.58
CA PRO A 207 -1.98 20.80 -6.52
C PRO A 207 -0.80 21.79 -6.40
N PRO A 208 0.44 21.35 -6.64
CA PRO A 208 1.58 22.26 -6.66
C PRO A 208 1.48 23.27 -7.82
N THR A 209 2.04 24.47 -7.64
CA THR A 209 2.02 25.53 -8.67
C THR A 209 2.73 25.13 -9.96
N THR A 210 3.70 24.23 -9.86
CA THR A 210 4.44 23.62 -10.98
C THR A 210 4.09 22.14 -11.12
N ALA A 211 2.79 21.80 -11.05
CA ALA A 211 2.35 20.44 -11.33
C ALA A 211 2.90 19.98 -12.68
N ILE A 212 3.42 18.76 -12.72
CA ILE A 212 3.97 18.18 -13.94
C ILE A 212 2.79 17.90 -14.87
N THR A 213 2.55 18.82 -15.79
CA THR A 213 1.61 18.63 -16.89
C THR A 213 2.28 17.76 -17.94
N VAL A 214 1.68 16.61 -18.20
CA VAL A 214 1.95 15.88 -19.44
C VAL A 214 1.14 16.59 -20.53
N PRO A 215 1.73 17.11 -21.61
CA PRO A 215 1.00 17.92 -22.59
C PRO A 215 -0.23 17.16 -23.13
N SER A 216 -1.43 17.71 -22.99
CA SER A 216 -2.67 17.14 -23.49
C SER A 216 -2.84 17.43 -24.99
N GLN A 217 -2.82 16.35 -25.77
CA GLN A 217 -3.20 16.13 -27.17
C GLN A 217 -3.37 17.28 -28.22
N VAL A 218 -2.81 16.95 -29.41
CA VAL A 218 -3.24 17.27 -30.80
C VAL A 218 -2.72 18.58 -31.42
N GLN A 219 -1.51 18.49 -31.97
CA GLN A 219 -1.34 18.67 -33.41
C GLN A 219 -0.73 17.38 -33.95
N ALA A 220 -1.38 16.77 -34.95
CA ALA A 220 -0.82 15.65 -35.68
C ALA A 220 0.44 16.13 -36.41
N SER A 221 1.61 15.93 -35.80
CA SER A 221 2.86 15.74 -36.52
C SER A 221 3.20 14.26 -36.50
N ALA A 222 3.84 13.79 -37.57
CA ALA A 222 4.43 12.45 -37.59
C ALA A 222 5.36 12.30 -36.38
N GLU A 223 5.17 11.21 -35.62
CA GLU A 223 5.95 10.75 -34.45
C GLU A 223 5.58 11.34 -33.06
N SER A 224 4.31 11.28 -32.63
CA SER A 224 3.98 11.39 -31.20
C SER A 224 4.28 10.07 -30.48
N ARG A 225 5.23 10.07 -29.53
CA ARG A 225 5.56 8.90 -28.69
C ARG A 225 4.35 8.46 -27.83
N LEU A 226 4.14 7.15 -27.69
CA LEU A 226 3.15 6.59 -26.76
C LEU A 226 3.53 6.91 -25.31
N LYS A 227 2.58 7.42 -24.52
CA LYS A 227 2.84 7.75 -23.11
C LYS A 227 2.46 6.58 -22.22
N VAL A 228 3.43 6.00 -21.53
CA VAL A 228 3.24 4.78 -20.72
C VAL A 228 3.63 5.04 -19.28
N ALA A 229 2.79 4.62 -18.33
CA ALA A 229 3.09 4.68 -16.90
C ALA A 229 3.16 3.30 -16.25
N ILE A 230 4.14 3.11 -15.38
CA ILE A 230 4.18 1.99 -14.43
C ILE A 230 3.85 2.53 -13.05
N LEU A 231 2.79 2.00 -12.42
CA LEU A 231 2.43 2.34 -11.05
C LEU A 231 3.28 1.52 -10.08
N HIS A 232 4.12 2.18 -9.29
CA HIS A 232 5.06 1.53 -8.38
C HIS A 232 4.81 1.94 -6.93
N GLN A 233 4.60 0.97 -6.04
CA GLN A 233 4.29 1.21 -4.62
C GLN A 233 5.36 0.65 -3.66
N LEU A 234 5.81 -0.58 -3.91
CA LEU A 234 6.70 -1.34 -3.04
C LEU A 234 8.06 -1.57 -3.70
N SER A 235 9.14 -1.26 -2.99
CA SER A 235 10.52 -1.44 -3.46
C SER A 235 10.81 -2.90 -3.85
N GLU A 236 10.28 -3.83 -3.06
CA GLU A 236 10.38 -5.29 -3.22
C GLU A 236 9.70 -5.77 -4.51
N SER A 237 8.78 -4.98 -5.07
CA SER A 237 8.06 -5.32 -6.29
C SER A 237 8.73 -4.80 -7.56
N TRP A 238 9.86 -4.09 -7.49
CA TRP A 238 10.53 -3.57 -8.69
C TRP A 238 10.95 -4.70 -9.64
N GLY A 239 11.35 -5.86 -9.11
CA GLY A 239 11.65 -7.05 -9.90
C GLY A 239 10.51 -7.45 -10.85
N ASN A 240 9.24 -7.24 -10.45
CA ASN A 240 8.04 -7.57 -11.22
C ASN A 240 7.87 -6.75 -12.50
N VAL A 241 8.62 -5.66 -12.66
CA VAL A 241 8.51 -4.76 -13.82
C VAL A 241 9.86 -4.34 -14.40
N SER A 242 10.97 -4.81 -13.83
CA SER A 242 12.32 -4.35 -14.22
C SER A 242 12.67 -4.61 -15.69
N SER A 243 12.27 -5.75 -16.27
CA SER A 243 12.47 -6.01 -17.70
C SER A 243 11.47 -5.29 -18.59
N LEU A 244 10.24 -5.06 -18.10
CA LEU A 244 9.27 -4.19 -18.78
C LEU A 244 9.82 -2.75 -18.86
N TRP A 245 10.31 -2.19 -17.76
CA TRP A 245 10.92 -0.85 -17.73
C TRP A 245 12.04 -0.74 -18.77
N ARG A 246 12.99 -1.69 -18.77
CA ARG A 246 14.08 -1.71 -19.76
C ARG A 246 13.56 -1.77 -21.20
N ALA A 247 12.55 -2.60 -21.47
CA ALA A 247 11.96 -2.70 -22.80
C ALA A 247 11.24 -1.43 -23.24
N LEU A 248 10.58 -0.73 -22.31
CA LEU A 248 9.93 0.57 -22.58
C LEU A 248 10.96 1.69 -22.81
N GLU A 249 12.02 1.73 -22.02
CA GLU A 249 13.09 2.74 -22.11
C GLU A 249 13.88 2.62 -23.42
N GLN A 250 14.07 1.40 -23.92
CA GLN A 250 14.79 1.12 -25.17
C GLN A 250 13.96 1.39 -26.44
N ASP A 251 12.66 1.63 -26.33
CA ASP A 251 11.78 1.90 -27.47
C ASP A 251 11.59 3.42 -27.66
N ASP A 252 12.25 3.99 -28.67
CA ASP A 252 12.20 5.42 -28.98
C ASP A 252 10.78 5.93 -29.28
N SER A 253 9.84 5.04 -29.65
CA SER A 253 8.43 5.40 -29.87
C SER A 253 7.62 5.54 -28.58
N ILE A 254 8.21 5.34 -27.40
CA ILE A 254 7.53 5.35 -26.10
C ILE A 254 8.15 6.39 -25.16
N ASP A 255 7.32 7.26 -24.55
CA ASP A 255 7.66 8.08 -23.38
C ASP A 255 7.17 7.35 -22.12
N ALA A 256 8.08 6.62 -21.46
CA ALA A 256 7.77 5.80 -20.30
C ALA A 256 8.10 6.53 -18.99
N ARG A 257 7.23 6.38 -17.98
CA ARG A 257 7.41 6.96 -16.64
C ARG A 257 7.08 5.98 -15.54
N VAL A 258 7.85 6.01 -14.46
CA VAL A 258 7.47 5.38 -13.20
C VAL A 258 6.72 6.39 -12.35
N ILE A 259 5.52 6.02 -11.89
CA ILE A 259 4.76 6.81 -10.94
C ILE A 259 4.94 6.17 -9.57
N LEU A 260 5.67 6.86 -8.70
CA LEU A 260 5.82 6.43 -7.32
C LEU A 260 4.52 6.75 -6.58
N LEU A 261 3.90 5.72 -6.02
CA LEU A 261 2.67 5.77 -5.24
C LEU A 261 2.94 5.32 -3.80
N PRO A 262 2.12 5.76 -2.84
CA PRO A 262 2.15 5.20 -1.50
C PRO A 262 1.58 3.77 -1.51
N PHE A 263 2.02 2.96 -0.55
CA PHE A 263 1.37 1.68 -0.23
C PHE A 263 0.57 1.83 1.05
N LEU A 264 -0.74 2.03 0.92
CA LEU A 264 -1.64 2.28 2.05
C LEU A 264 -2.12 0.95 2.63
N HIS A 265 -1.49 0.48 3.71
CA HIS A 265 -1.80 -0.82 4.29
C HIS A 265 -1.53 -0.84 5.79
N ALA A 266 -2.44 -1.43 6.57
CA ALA A 266 -2.35 -1.38 8.05
C ALA A 266 -1.11 -2.11 8.58
N ASP A 267 -0.73 -3.20 7.91
CA ASP A 267 0.46 -3.98 8.25
C ASP A 267 1.73 -3.51 7.52
N TYR A 268 1.77 -2.30 6.95
CA TYR A 268 2.96 -1.76 6.30
C TYR A 268 3.16 -0.26 6.57
N ASN A 269 4.30 0.11 7.14
CA ASN A 269 4.65 1.50 7.35
C ASN A 269 5.40 2.06 6.14
N TRP A 270 4.66 2.51 5.13
CA TRP A 270 5.24 3.03 3.90
C TRP A 270 6.00 4.34 4.12
N SER A 271 7.17 4.49 3.48
CA SER A 271 8.01 5.68 3.59
C SER A 271 8.36 6.24 2.21
N ARG A 272 7.86 7.45 1.93
CA ARG A 272 8.15 8.20 0.70
C ARG A 272 9.65 8.28 0.44
N GLN A 273 10.42 8.73 1.43
CA GLN A 273 11.87 8.89 1.30
C GLN A 273 12.61 7.57 1.08
N ALA A 274 12.13 6.46 1.66
CA ALA A 274 12.77 5.16 1.47
C ALA A 274 12.55 4.65 0.04
N SER A 275 11.33 4.76 -0.48
CA SER A 275 11.01 4.38 -1.86
C SER A 275 11.73 5.26 -2.90
N GLN A 276 11.79 6.58 -2.66
CA GLN A 276 12.56 7.52 -3.49
C GLN A 276 14.04 7.12 -3.56
N ARG A 277 14.70 6.96 -2.40
CA ARG A 277 16.10 6.54 -2.31
C ARG A 277 16.36 5.18 -2.98
N TYR A 278 15.39 4.28 -2.96
CA TYR A 278 15.51 3.00 -3.63
C TYR A 278 15.53 3.16 -5.15
N LEU A 279 14.57 3.90 -5.73
CA LEU A 279 14.56 4.17 -7.18
C LEU A 279 15.78 4.99 -7.62
N ASP A 280 16.22 5.97 -6.83
CA ASP A 280 17.42 6.77 -7.09
C ASP A 280 18.68 5.87 -7.16
N ARG A 281 18.82 4.90 -6.23
CA ARG A 281 19.93 3.92 -6.25
C ARG A 281 19.91 3.03 -7.48
N LEU A 282 18.73 2.73 -8.01
CA LEU A 282 18.58 1.96 -9.25
C LEU A 282 18.78 2.82 -10.50
N GLY A 283 18.91 4.14 -10.37
CA GLY A 283 19.00 5.07 -11.50
C GLY A 283 17.68 5.20 -12.28
N ILE A 284 16.54 4.91 -11.65
CA ILE A 284 15.23 4.90 -12.30
C ILE A 284 14.56 6.26 -12.11
N PRO A 285 14.27 7.01 -13.18
CA PRO A 285 13.52 8.26 -13.08
C PRO A 285 12.06 7.98 -12.72
N TYR A 286 11.53 8.76 -11.77
CA TYR A 286 10.14 8.67 -11.34
C TYR A 286 9.51 10.05 -11.14
N VAL A 287 8.18 10.06 -11.11
CA VAL A 287 7.38 11.21 -10.67
C VAL A 287 6.54 10.77 -9.48
N VAL A 288 6.44 11.63 -8.46
CA VAL A 288 5.61 11.33 -7.29
C VAL A 288 4.15 11.64 -7.61
N TRP A 289 3.24 10.77 -7.15
CA TRP A 289 1.83 10.81 -7.55
C TRP A 289 1.13 12.16 -7.35
N ASP A 290 1.48 12.88 -6.28
CA ASP A 290 0.86 14.16 -5.93
C ASP A 290 1.50 15.36 -6.64
N GLU A 291 2.56 15.14 -7.41
CA GLU A 291 3.14 16.15 -8.30
C GLU A 291 2.48 16.16 -9.69
N LEU A 292 1.70 15.12 -10.00
CA LEU A 292 1.04 14.97 -11.29
C LEU A 292 -0.30 15.70 -11.35
N ASP A 293 -0.48 16.43 -12.45
CA ASP A 293 -1.79 16.94 -12.79
C ASP A 293 -2.66 15.86 -13.45
N HIS A 294 -3.54 15.23 -12.68
CA HIS A 294 -4.47 14.19 -13.14
C HIS A 294 -5.43 14.62 -14.25
N GLU A 295 -5.77 15.90 -14.35
CA GLU A 295 -6.65 16.42 -15.40
C GLU A 295 -5.88 16.60 -16.72
N SER A 296 -4.58 16.87 -16.63
CA SER A 296 -3.69 17.03 -17.79
C SER A 296 -2.97 15.72 -18.19
N SER A 297 -2.83 14.75 -17.28
CA SER A 297 -2.09 13.51 -17.52
C SER A 297 -2.92 12.46 -18.26
N CYS A 298 -2.88 12.47 -19.60
CA CYS A 298 -3.35 11.34 -20.40
C CYS A 298 -2.17 10.40 -20.72
N PHE A 299 -2.08 9.29 -20.00
CA PHE A 299 -1.27 8.15 -20.43
C PHE A 299 -2.07 7.35 -21.47
N ASP A 300 -1.40 6.89 -22.53
CA ASP A 300 -1.98 5.93 -23.47
C ASP A 300 -2.10 4.55 -22.81
N ALA A 301 -1.13 4.18 -21.97
CA ALA A 301 -1.12 2.94 -21.22
C ALA A 301 -0.70 3.10 -19.75
N VAL A 302 -1.34 2.34 -18.85
CA VAL A 302 -0.96 2.25 -17.43
C VAL A 302 -0.82 0.79 -17.00
N PHE A 303 0.30 0.47 -16.35
CA PHE A 303 0.59 -0.84 -15.77
C PHE A 303 0.42 -0.81 -14.25
N PHE A 304 -0.47 -1.65 -13.76
CA PHE A 304 -0.66 -1.94 -12.35
C PHE A 304 0.27 -3.09 -11.96
N THR A 305 0.93 -2.95 -10.81
CA THR A 305 1.70 -4.03 -10.20
C THR A 305 0.97 -4.68 -9.04
N SER A 306 0.02 -3.99 -8.40
CA SER A 306 -0.80 -4.53 -7.30
C SER A 306 -2.29 -4.47 -7.66
N PRO A 307 -3.08 -5.50 -7.31
CA PRO A 307 -4.49 -5.56 -7.68
C PRO A 307 -5.40 -4.77 -6.70
N TYR A 308 -4.88 -4.39 -5.53
CA TYR A 308 -5.70 -3.88 -4.43
C TYR A 308 -5.88 -2.35 -4.51
N ASP A 309 -7.06 -1.90 -4.93
CA ASP A 309 -7.40 -0.48 -5.07
C ASP A 309 -7.27 0.31 -3.76
N ILE A 310 -7.62 -0.30 -2.64
CA ILE A 310 -7.58 0.35 -1.32
C ILE A 310 -6.17 0.77 -0.90
N THR A 311 -5.13 0.16 -1.49
CA THR A 311 -3.74 0.48 -1.17
C THR A 311 -3.22 1.73 -1.87
N ARG A 312 -4.05 2.39 -2.69
CA ARG A 312 -3.66 3.53 -3.54
C ARG A 312 -4.60 4.73 -3.34
N PRO A 313 -4.14 5.95 -3.69
CA PRO A 313 -5.00 7.13 -3.77
C PRO A 313 -6.14 6.95 -4.79
N LEU A 314 -7.32 7.52 -4.51
CA LEU A 314 -8.53 7.40 -5.35
C LEU A 314 -8.29 7.72 -6.85
N PRO A 315 -7.53 8.77 -7.23
CA PRO A 315 -7.29 9.07 -8.64
C PRO A 315 -6.51 7.98 -9.39
N TYR A 316 -5.84 7.09 -8.68
CA TYR A 316 -5.07 5.99 -9.24
C TYR A 316 -5.79 4.65 -9.15
N GLN A 317 -6.96 4.57 -8.52
CA GLN A 317 -7.79 3.35 -8.51
C GLN A 317 -8.22 2.94 -9.92
N PHE A 318 -8.44 1.65 -10.11
CA PHE A 318 -8.59 1.05 -11.42
C PHE A 318 -9.66 1.74 -12.26
N TYR A 319 -10.89 1.85 -11.74
CA TYR A 319 -11.99 2.49 -12.47
C TYR A 319 -11.76 3.99 -12.71
N SER A 320 -11.08 4.68 -11.78
CA SER A 320 -10.70 6.09 -11.96
C SER A 320 -9.71 6.28 -13.11
N LEU A 321 -8.78 5.35 -13.33
CA LEU A 321 -7.83 5.38 -14.44
C LEU A 321 -8.43 4.87 -15.74
N GLN A 322 -9.26 3.82 -15.69
CA GLN A 322 -9.92 3.24 -16.86
C GLN A 322 -10.75 4.28 -17.64
N GLN A 323 -11.36 5.26 -16.95
CA GLN A 323 -12.12 6.34 -17.57
C GLN A 323 -11.26 7.31 -18.41
N ARG A 324 -9.93 7.31 -18.22
CA ARG A 324 -9.01 8.32 -18.77
C ARG A 324 -7.84 7.73 -19.58
N VAL A 325 -7.68 6.41 -19.57
CA VAL A 325 -6.54 5.70 -20.17
C VAL A 325 -7.05 4.71 -21.21
N ARG A 326 -6.38 4.65 -22.38
CA ARG A 326 -6.79 3.80 -23.50
C ARG A 326 -6.48 2.32 -23.28
N PHE A 327 -5.41 2.03 -22.54
CA PHE A 327 -4.97 0.67 -22.25
C PHE A 327 -4.56 0.53 -20.78
N THR A 328 -5.21 -0.36 -20.05
CA THR A 328 -4.82 -0.72 -18.68
C THR A 328 -4.27 -2.14 -18.66
N ALA A 329 -3.16 -2.35 -17.97
CA ALA A 329 -2.55 -3.66 -17.85
C ALA A 329 -2.23 -4.02 -16.41
N TYR A 330 -2.33 -5.31 -16.09
CA TYR A 330 -1.90 -5.84 -14.80
C TYR A 330 -0.77 -6.84 -14.99
N ILE A 331 0.28 -6.67 -14.18
CA ILE A 331 1.34 -7.66 -14.00
C ILE A 331 1.25 -8.13 -12.55
N PRO A 332 0.85 -9.39 -12.30
CA PRO A 332 0.72 -9.91 -10.95
C PRO A 332 1.98 -9.71 -10.08
N TYR A 333 1.80 -9.17 -8.87
CA TYR A 333 2.96 -8.90 -8.00
C TYR A 333 3.59 -10.17 -7.41
N GLY A 334 2.80 -11.22 -7.26
CA GLY A 334 3.20 -12.50 -6.66
C GLY A 334 2.92 -13.63 -7.63
N LEU A 335 3.65 -14.73 -7.46
CA LEU A 335 3.37 -15.96 -8.17
C LEU A 335 2.40 -16.80 -7.34
N GLU A 336 1.22 -17.03 -7.89
CA GLU A 336 0.06 -17.56 -7.21
C GLU A 336 0.25 -19.04 -6.86
N VAL A 337 0.30 -19.37 -5.56
CA VAL A 337 0.39 -20.76 -5.07
C VAL A 337 -0.56 -21.09 -3.92
N GLY A 338 -1.07 -20.09 -3.19
CA GLY A 338 -1.96 -20.34 -2.05
C GLY A 338 -3.37 -20.70 -2.49
N GLY A 339 -4.00 -21.63 -1.77
CA GLY A 339 -5.39 -22.06 -1.93
C GLY A 339 -6.38 -21.14 -1.21
N GLY A 340 -7.64 -21.58 -1.08
CA GLY A 340 -8.68 -20.90 -0.31
C GLY A 340 -9.58 -19.93 -1.10
N ASP A 341 -10.89 -19.99 -0.85
CA ASP A 341 -11.90 -19.24 -1.63
C ASP A 341 -11.70 -17.72 -1.56
N GLU A 342 -11.39 -17.17 -0.39
CA GLU A 342 -11.12 -15.72 -0.23
C GLU A 342 -9.87 -15.29 -1.01
N ASN A 343 -8.81 -16.09 -0.97
CA ASN A 343 -7.59 -15.83 -1.72
C ASN A 343 -7.81 -15.89 -3.24
N LEU A 344 -8.64 -16.81 -3.73
CA LEU A 344 -9.02 -16.86 -5.14
C LEU A 344 -9.75 -15.56 -5.55
N VAL A 345 -10.61 -15.01 -4.69
CA VAL A 345 -11.22 -13.69 -4.93
C VAL A 345 -10.18 -12.56 -4.88
N HIS A 346 -9.22 -12.62 -3.97
CA HIS A 346 -8.13 -11.63 -3.90
C HIS A 346 -7.20 -11.66 -5.13
N GLN A 347 -6.98 -12.83 -5.74
CA GLN A 347 -6.13 -12.97 -6.92
C GLN A 347 -6.87 -12.66 -8.22
N TYR A 348 -8.11 -13.14 -8.38
CA TYR A 348 -8.82 -13.15 -9.66
C TYR A 348 -10.09 -12.28 -9.68
N GLY A 349 -10.60 -11.87 -8.53
CA GLY A 349 -11.84 -11.09 -8.39
C GLY A 349 -11.63 -9.58 -8.20
N GLN A 350 -10.41 -9.08 -8.32
CA GLN A 350 -10.11 -7.66 -8.17
C GLN A 350 -10.44 -6.88 -9.45
N PRO A 351 -10.85 -5.59 -9.37
CA PRO A 351 -11.25 -4.80 -10.54
C PRO A 351 -10.26 -4.85 -11.71
N VAL A 352 -8.95 -4.68 -11.42
CA VAL A 352 -7.92 -4.73 -12.46
C VAL A 352 -7.72 -6.13 -13.03
N ALA A 353 -7.83 -7.18 -12.21
CA ALA A 353 -7.74 -8.56 -12.66
C ALA A 353 -8.91 -8.94 -13.58
N MET A 354 -10.10 -8.39 -13.33
CA MET A 354 -11.30 -8.66 -14.12
C MET A 354 -11.42 -7.83 -15.40
N HIS A 355 -10.95 -6.59 -15.40
CA HIS A 355 -11.34 -5.60 -16.41
C HIS A 355 -10.18 -4.89 -17.12
N ALA A 356 -8.92 -5.20 -16.79
CA ALA A 356 -7.80 -4.66 -17.53
C ALA A 356 -7.85 -5.05 -19.02
N SER A 357 -7.32 -4.19 -19.89
CA SER A 357 -7.14 -4.50 -21.31
C SER A 357 -6.22 -5.71 -21.53
N ALA A 358 -5.26 -5.93 -20.63
CA ALA A 358 -4.45 -7.14 -20.60
C ALA A 358 -4.01 -7.51 -19.17
N VAL A 359 -4.00 -8.80 -18.85
CA VAL A 359 -3.31 -9.36 -17.67
C VAL A 359 -2.18 -10.25 -18.15
N TYR A 360 -0.95 -9.94 -17.77
CA TYR A 360 0.24 -10.64 -18.25
C TYR A 360 0.68 -11.72 -17.26
N VAL A 361 0.59 -12.99 -17.68
CA VAL A 361 0.79 -14.15 -16.79
C VAL A 361 1.97 -15.02 -17.23
N ARG A 362 2.50 -15.79 -16.27
CA ARG A 362 3.72 -16.60 -16.42
C ARG A 362 3.58 -17.82 -17.33
N SER A 363 2.40 -18.42 -17.44
CA SER A 363 2.19 -19.69 -18.15
C SER A 363 0.72 -19.90 -18.53
N ASP A 364 0.46 -20.92 -19.34
CA ASP A 364 -0.89 -21.39 -19.64
C ASP A 364 -1.61 -21.93 -18.39
N GLY A 365 -0.87 -22.52 -17.43
CA GLY A 365 -1.41 -22.93 -16.13
C GLY A 365 -1.96 -21.75 -15.33
N ALA A 366 -1.19 -20.66 -15.25
CA ALA A 366 -1.65 -19.41 -14.62
C ALA A 366 -2.87 -18.82 -15.36
N ARG A 367 -2.90 -18.87 -16.70
CA ARG A 367 -4.08 -18.45 -17.46
C ARG A 367 -5.31 -19.32 -17.14
N ALA A 368 -5.15 -20.63 -17.00
CA ALA A 368 -6.25 -21.53 -16.66
C ALA A 368 -6.87 -21.21 -15.29
N MET A 369 -6.09 -20.69 -14.34
CA MET A 369 -6.62 -20.19 -13.06
C MET A 369 -7.57 -18.99 -13.26
N TYR A 370 -7.22 -18.04 -14.14
CA TYR A 370 -8.15 -16.97 -14.53
C TYR A 370 -9.41 -17.53 -15.19
N SER A 371 -9.28 -18.50 -16.11
CA SER A 371 -10.45 -19.11 -16.77
C SER A 371 -11.44 -19.73 -15.78
N ARG A 372 -10.95 -20.24 -14.64
CA ARG A 372 -11.76 -20.89 -13.60
C ARG A 372 -12.35 -19.90 -12.59
N HIS A 373 -11.56 -18.91 -12.16
CA HIS A 373 -11.88 -18.12 -10.97
C HIS A 373 -12.15 -16.64 -11.25
N CYS A 374 -11.71 -16.11 -12.39
CA CYS A 374 -11.98 -14.73 -12.76
C CYS A 374 -13.45 -14.60 -13.23
N PRO A 375 -14.28 -13.76 -12.59
CA PRO A 375 -15.70 -13.62 -12.96
C PRO A 375 -15.94 -13.21 -14.41
N THR A 376 -14.97 -12.54 -15.05
CA THR A 376 -15.02 -12.11 -16.46
C THR A 376 -14.33 -13.08 -17.43
N GLY A 377 -13.81 -14.21 -16.93
CA GLY A 377 -13.03 -15.18 -17.69
C GLY A 377 -11.60 -14.70 -17.98
N ASP A 378 -10.98 -15.27 -19.01
CA ASP A 378 -9.55 -15.09 -19.32
C ASP A 378 -9.30 -14.46 -20.71
N GLY A 379 -10.33 -13.88 -21.34
CA GLY A 379 -10.22 -13.34 -22.71
C GLY A 379 -9.18 -12.23 -22.86
N HIS A 380 -8.89 -11.51 -21.77
CA HIS A 380 -7.88 -10.46 -21.65
C HIS A 380 -6.54 -10.95 -21.06
N VAL A 381 -6.40 -12.25 -20.79
CA VAL A 381 -5.18 -12.82 -20.19
C VAL A 381 -4.19 -13.20 -21.29
N VAL A 382 -2.95 -12.73 -21.15
CA VAL A 382 -1.87 -12.89 -22.13
C VAL A 382 -0.72 -13.65 -21.48
N VAL A 383 -0.38 -14.81 -22.05
CA VAL A 383 0.78 -15.59 -21.63
C VAL A 383 2.04 -15.00 -22.28
N SER A 384 2.76 -14.18 -21.52
CA SER A 384 3.98 -13.48 -21.98
C SER A 384 5.25 -14.04 -21.37
N GLY A 385 5.15 -15.01 -20.46
CA GLY A 385 6.12 -15.12 -19.38
C GLY A 385 5.95 -13.96 -18.40
N HIS A 386 6.83 -13.86 -17.42
CA HIS A 386 6.68 -12.86 -16.35
C HIS A 386 7.97 -12.05 -16.14
N PRO A 387 7.92 -10.70 -16.14
CA PRO A 387 9.12 -9.86 -15.99
C PRO A 387 9.94 -10.17 -14.73
N ARG A 388 9.27 -10.56 -13.64
CA ARG A 388 9.94 -11.05 -12.42
C ARG A 388 10.93 -12.18 -12.68
N MET A 389 10.55 -13.09 -13.58
CA MET A 389 11.33 -14.27 -13.92
C MET A 389 12.46 -13.94 -14.90
N ASP A 390 12.33 -12.88 -15.70
CA ASP A 390 13.41 -12.44 -16.60
C ASP A 390 14.68 -12.11 -15.81
N GLY A 391 14.54 -11.52 -14.62
CA GLY A 391 15.65 -11.17 -13.73
C GLY A 391 16.31 -12.37 -13.04
N LEU A 392 15.78 -13.58 -13.22
CA LEU A 392 16.29 -14.84 -12.67
C LEU A 392 16.92 -15.75 -13.73
N ALA A 393 16.79 -15.41 -15.02
CA ALA A 393 17.30 -16.24 -16.11
C ALA A 393 18.84 -16.36 -16.08
N ASP A 394 19.53 -15.36 -15.54
CA ASP A 394 20.98 -15.26 -15.42
C ASP A 394 21.47 -15.26 -13.96
N LEU A 395 20.67 -15.82 -13.03
CA LEU A 395 20.92 -15.79 -11.59
C LEU A 395 22.31 -16.33 -11.19
N ASP A 396 22.86 -17.31 -11.91
CA ASP A 396 24.19 -17.88 -11.63
C ASP A 396 25.32 -16.83 -11.78
N SER A 397 25.08 -15.74 -12.51
CA SER A 397 26.00 -14.62 -12.70
C SER A 397 25.66 -13.38 -11.86
N PHE A 398 24.61 -13.46 -11.04
CA PHE A 398 24.10 -12.34 -10.28
C PHE A 398 25.09 -11.91 -9.18
N PRO A 399 25.47 -10.62 -9.10
CA PRO A 399 26.39 -10.12 -8.08
C PRO A 399 25.71 -10.08 -6.72
N ILE A 400 26.03 -11.04 -5.87
CA ILE A 400 25.54 -11.08 -4.48
C ILE A 400 26.09 -9.88 -3.71
N ASP A 401 25.28 -9.32 -2.83
CA ASP A 401 25.66 -8.22 -1.95
C ASP A 401 26.88 -8.64 -1.10
N PRO A 402 28.01 -7.89 -1.13
CA PRO A 402 29.19 -8.24 -0.37
C PRO A 402 28.95 -8.36 1.14
N GLU A 403 28.05 -7.54 1.71
CA GLU A 403 27.71 -7.61 3.13
C GLU A 403 26.98 -8.92 3.46
N LEU A 404 26.11 -9.39 2.56
CA LEU A 404 25.45 -10.68 2.73
C LEU A 404 26.47 -11.83 2.70
N LEU A 405 27.44 -11.78 1.78
CA LEU A 405 28.51 -12.78 1.70
C LEU A 405 29.39 -12.77 2.96
N GLU A 406 29.73 -11.59 3.48
CA GLU A 406 30.47 -11.43 4.74
C GLU A 406 29.71 -12.03 5.92
N GLN A 407 28.41 -11.74 6.03
CA GLN A 407 27.54 -12.29 7.07
C GLN A 407 27.44 -13.82 6.97
N ILE A 408 27.33 -14.39 5.77
CA ILE A 408 27.31 -15.85 5.57
C ILE A 408 28.66 -16.46 5.96
N GLY A 409 29.76 -15.85 5.54
CA GLY A 409 31.11 -16.32 5.80
C GLY A 409 31.41 -17.64 5.09
N SER A 410 32.03 -18.60 5.79
CA SER A 410 32.34 -19.93 5.25
C SER A 410 31.18 -20.92 5.32
N ARG A 411 30.02 -20.49 5.81
CA ARG A 411 28.83 -21.35 6.01
C ARG A 411 28.05 -21.51 4.73
N ARG A 412 27.20 -22.52 4.67
CA ARG A 412 26.20 -22.67 3.60
C ARG A 412 24.89 -22.03 4.02
N ALA A 413 24.42 -21.05 3.25
CA ALA A 413 23.17 -20.39 3.57
C ALA A 413 21.96 -21.24 3.16
N VAL A 414 20.99 -21.39 4.06
CA VAL A 414 19.65 -21.93 3.77
C VAL A 414 18.67 -20.78 3.91
N LEU A 415 17.97 -20.46 2.83
CA LEU A 415 16.95 -19.42 2.81
C LEU A 415 15.70 -19.94 3.52
N TRP A 416 15.14 -19.15 4.42
CA TRP A 416 13.80 -19.39 4.94
C TRP A 416 12.96 -18.13 4.77
N ASN A 417 11.89 -18.22 3.97
CA ASN A 417 10.86 -17.19 3.95
C ASN A 417 9.64 -17.62 4.78
N ALA A 418 9.11 -16.67 5.55
CA ALA A 418 7.93 -16.88 6.38
C ALA A 418 6.81 -15.93 5.98
N HIS A 419 5.62 -16.48 5.74
CA HIS A 419 4.39 -15.74 5.49
C HIS A 419 3.90 -15.05 6.78
N PHE A 420 3.03 -14.04 6.65
CA PHE A 420 2.56 -13.18 7.75
C PHE A 420 1.13 -13.50 8.23
N SER A 421 0.43 -14.42 7.56
CA SER A 421 -0.98 -14.74 7.85
C SER A 421 -1.09 -15.79 8.95
N PHE A 422 -1.40 -15.34 10.17
CA PHE A 422 -1.56 -16.17 11.37
C PHE A 422 -3.04 -16.51 11.70
N ASP A 423 -3.99 -15.87 11.02
CA ASP A 423 -5.39 -15.77 11.45
C ASP A 423 -6.38 -16.56 10.59
N ALA A 424 -7.02 -15.96 9.58
CA ALA A 424 -8.07 -16.62 8.80
C ALA A 424 -7.52 -17.57 7.73
N ASP A 425 -6.43 -17.17 7.06
CA ASP A 425 -5.85 -17.94 5.96
C ASP A 425 -4.79 -18.97 6.40
N GLN A 426 -4.16 -18.72 7.56
CA GLN A 426 -3.16 -19.58 8.23
C GLN A 426 -2.12 -20.22 7.30
N TRP A 427 -1.64 -19.52 6.28
CA TRP A 427 -0.53 -20.04 5.44
C TRP A 427 0.81 -20.03 6.14
N SER A 428 1.00 -19.16 7.15
CA SER A 428 2.28 -19.06 7.84
C SER A 428 2.54 -20.33 8.65
N THR A 429 3.79 -20.77 8.69
CA THR A 429 4.25 -21.74 9.70
C THR A 429 5.14 -21.09 10.75
N PHE A 430 5.20 -19.75 10.79
CA PHE A 430 6.11 -19.03 11.68
C PHE A 430 5.75 -19.24 13.16
N ASP A 431 4.48 -19.12 13.52
CA ASP A 431 4.00 -19.37 14.89
C ASP A 431 4.10 -20.84 15.30
N LEU A 432 4.12 -21.76 14.32
CA LEU A 432 4.23 -23.19 14.56
C LEU A 432 5.68 -23.68 14.70
N LEU A 433 6.59 -23.20 13.85
CA LEU A 433 7.91 -23.82 13.65
C LEU A 433 9.09 -22.87 13.88
N ALA A 434 8.89 -21.57 14.09
CA ALA A 434 10.01 -20.61 14.12
C ALA A 434 11.06 -20.97 15.18
N LEU A 435 10.63 -21.27 16.42
CA LEU A 435 11.55 -21.62 17.50
C LEU A 435 12.34 -22.90 17.18
N ASP A 436 11.68 -23.91 16.62
CA ASP A 436 12.32 -25.18 16.25
C ASP A 436 13.30 -25.02 15.09
N ILE A 437 12.97 -24.16 14.12
CA ILE A 437 13.89 -23.79 13.03
C ILE A 437 15.10 -23.07 13.60
N PHE A 438 14.92 -22.05 14.45
CA PHE A 438 16.05 -21.34 15.06
C PHE A 438 16.94 -22.26 15.89
N ASN A 439 16.35 -23.20 16.63
CA ASN A 439 17.11 -24.20 17.40
C ASN A 439 17.85 -25.19 16.49
N SER A 440 17.23 -25.62 15.39
CA SER A 440 17.85 -26.55 14.43
C SER A 440 19.13 -25.98 13.79
N PHE A 441 19.18 -24.67 13.55
CA PHE A 441 20.38 -24.00 13.02
C PHE A 441 21.44 -23.75 14.10
N ALA A 442 21.05 -23.54 15.36
CA ALA A 442 22.01 -23.43 16.46
C ALA A 442 22.85 -24.72 16.64
N GLU A 443 22.30 -25.86 16.25
CA GLU A 443 22.99 -27.17 16.27
C GLU A 443 23.89 -27.42 15.05
N ARG A 444 23.83 -26.57 14.00
CA ARG A 444 24.49 -26.77 12.70
C ARG A 444 25.36 -25.56 12.33
N PRO A 445 26.56 -25.41 12.94
CA PRO A 445 27.39 -24.22 12.77
C PRO A 445 27.97 -24.05 11.36
N ASP A 446 27.93 -25.10 10.52
CA ASP A 446 28.29 -25.08 9.10
C ASP A 446 27.18 -24.48 8.21
N LEU A 447 25.95 -24.36 8.73
CA LEU A 447 24.83 -23.72 8.05
C LEU A 447 24.59 -22.29 8.58
N ALA A 448 24.15 -21.41 7.69
CA ALA A 448 23.63 -20.10 8.05
C ALA A 448 22.14 -20.04 7.73
N LEU A 449 21.32 -19.65 8.70
CA LEU A 449 19.91 -19.36 8.43
C LEU A 449 19.80 -17.96 7.83
N LEU A 450 19.43 -17.89 6.55
CA LEU A 450 19.07 -16.66 5.88
C LEU A 450 17.55 -16.48 6.01
N PHE A 451 17.12 -15.80 7.08
CA PHE A 451 15.71 -15.58 7.36
C PHE A 451 15.20 -14.33 6.63
N ARG A 452 14.27 -14.54 5.70
CA ARG A 452 13.65 -13.49 4.89
C ARG A 452 12.15 -13.41 5.19
N PRO A 453 11.74 -12.66 6.23
CA PRO A 453 10.33 -12.50 6.58
C PRO A 453 9.55 -11.78 5.47
N HIS A 454 8.26 -12.07 5.32
CA HIS A 454 7.39 -11.23 4.49
C HIS A 454 7.43 -9.77 5.01
N PRO A 455 7.42 -8.74 4.13
CA PRO A 455 7.52 -7.34 4.57
C PRO A 455 6.45 -6.89 5.58
N LEU A 456 5.31 -7.58 5.61
CA LEU A 456 4.21 -7.31 6.54
C LEU A 456 4.37 -8.01 7.90
N LEU A 457 5.27 -9.01 8.03
CA LEU A 457 5.34 -9.89 9.20
C LEU A 457 5.51 -9.11 10.51
N TRP A 458 6.49 -8.21 10.55
CA TRP A 458 6.83 -7.50 11.79
C TRP A 458 5.70 -6.59 12.27
N GLN A 459 5.12 -5.80 11.35
CA GLN A 459 4.01 -4.92 11.70
C GLN A 459 2.75 -5.72 12.02
N ARG A 460 2.54 -6.88 11.39
CA ARG A 460 1.44 -7.79 11.71
C ARG A 460 1.52 -8.30 13.15
N LEU A 461 2.71 -8.70 13.60
CA LEU A 461 2.92 -9.11 15.00
C LEU A 461 2.57 -7.98 15.97
N VAL A 462 2.87 -6.73 15.60
CA VAL A 462 2.49 -5.54 16.38
C VAL A 462 0.98 -5.31 16.38
N ASN A 463 0.35 -5.37 15.21
CA ASN A 463 -1.08 -5.12 15.06
C ASN A 463 -1.94 -6.20 15.75
N LEU A 464 -1.44 -7.44 15.84
CA LEU A 464 -2.06 -8.53 16.60
C LEU A 464 -1.80 -8.42 18.12
N GLY A 465 -0.98 -7.47 18.57
CA GLY A 465 -0.63 -7.30 19.98
C GLY A 465 0.28 -8.40 20.54
N LEU A 466 0.94 -9.16 19.66
CA LEU A 466 1.85 -10.24 20.05
C LEU A 466 3.21 -9.71 20.50
N LEU A 467 3.68 -8.63 19.86
CA LEU A 467 4.90 -7.91 20.23
C LEU A 467 4.65 -6.41 20.08
N ASP A 468 5.30 -5.57 20.87
CA ASP A 468 5.37 -4.13 20.59
C ASP A 468 6.67 -3.80 19.83
N ALA A 469 6.90 -2.52 19.52
CA ALA A 469 8.11 -2.10 18.81
C ALA A 469 9.40 -2.47 19.56
N ALA A 470 9.38 -2.47 20.91
CA ALA A 470 10.52 -2.88 21.72
C ALA A 470 10.73 -4.40 21.67
N GLY A 471 9.65 -5.18 21.69
CA GLY A 471 9.66 -6.62 21.52
C GLY A 471 10.23 -7.05 20.16
N ILE A 472 9.84 -6.38 19.07
CA ILE A 472 10.41 -6.61 17.74
C ILE A 472 11.92 -6.33 17.73
N ALA A 473 12.35 -5.21 18.33
CA ALA A 473 13.77 -4.87 18.42
C ALA A 473 14.57 -5.92 19.23
N SER A 474 14.03 -6.38 20.35
CA SER A 474 14.63 -7.42 21.18
C SER A 474 14.73 -8.75 20.44
N LEU A 475 13.69 -9.16 19.73
CA LEU A 475 13.69 -10.40 18.95
C LEU A 475 14.74 -10.35 17.85
N ARG A 476 14.84 -9.24 17.10
CA ARG A 476 15.88 -9.07 16.07
C ARG A 476 17.29 -9.19 16.63
N GLN A 477 17.53 -8.59 17.79
CA GLN A 477 18.82 -8.71 18.47
C GLN A 477 19.12 -10.16 18.85
N GLU A 478 18.17 -10.86 19.48
CA GLU A 478 18.34 -12.26 19.88
C GLU A 478 18.64 -13.17 18.68
N LEU A 479 17.92 -12.99 17.57
CA LEU A 479 18.16 -13.74 16.33
C LEU A 479 19.56 -13.48 15.77
N GLY A 480 20.01 -12.23 15.78
CA GLY A 480 21.37 -11.87 15.38
C GLY A 480 22.45 -12.50 16.25
N GLU A 481 22.26 -12.52 17.57
CA GLU A 481 23.17 -13.18 18.53
C GLU A 481 23.25 -14.70 18.32
N ARG A 482 22.18 -15.31 17.82
CA ARG A 482 22.13 -16.73 17.41
C ARG A 482 22.70 -16.99 16.02
N GLY A 483 23.21 -15.96 15.33
CA GLY A 483 23.82 -16.07 14.01
C GLY A 483 22.82 -16.19 12.85
N VAL A 484 21.55 -15.86 13.08
CA VAL A 484 20.51 -15.75 12.05
C VAL A 484 20.73 -14.46 11.26
N ILE A 485 20.70 -14.56 9.94
CA ILE A 485 20.83 -13.43 9.03
C ILE A 485 19.42 -12.99 8.62
N ILE A 486 18.95 -11.87 9.14
CA ILE A 486 17.66 -11.28 8.75
C ILE A 486 17.86 -10.50 7.45
N ASP A 487 17.29 -10.98 6.35
CA ASP A 487 17.40 -10.34 5.03
C ASP A 487 16.11 -9.63 4.62
N GLU A 488 16.18 -8.30 4.62
CA GLU A 488 15.09 -7.39 4.22
C GLU A 488 15.47 -6.56 3.00
N ARG A 489 16.49 -6.97 2.24
CA ARG A 489 16.88 -6.31 0.99
C ARG A 489 15.71 -6.33 0.02
N PRO A 490 15.39 -5.24 -0.70
CA PRO A 490 14.29 -5.26 -1.66
C PRO A 490 14.43 -6.32 -2.77
N ASP A 491 15.66 -6.56 -3.23
CA ASP A 491 15.95 -7.55 -4.28
C ASP A 491 16.27 -8.92 -3.68
N HIS A 492 15.32 -9.86 -3.76
CA HIS A 492 15.48 -11.23 -3.23
C HIS A 492 16.47 -12.09 -4.01
N ARG A 493 16.94 -11.64 -5.18
CA ARG A 493 17.92 -12.38 -5.98
C ARG A 493 19.24 -12.58 -5.23
N HIS A 494 19.60 -11.66 -4.33
CA HIS A 494 20.75 -11.82 -3.43
C HIS A 494 20.60 -13.07 -2.57
N ALA A 495 19.43 -13.26 -1.96
CA ALA A 495 19.16 -14.44 -1.16
C ALA A 495 19.15 -15.72 -2.00
N PHE A 496 18.52 -15.69 -3.17
CA PHE A 496 18.40 -16.86 -4.05
C PHE A 496 19.75 -17.33 -4.60
N ALA A 497 20.61 -16.38 -4.98
CA ALA A 497 21.94 -16.67 -5.46
C ALA A 497 22.83 -17.22 -4.33
N ALA A 498 22.76 -16.62 -3.13
CA ALA A 498 23.59 -16.98 -1.99
C ALA A 498 23.20 -18.30 -1.29
N SER A 499 21.93 -18.70 -1.33
CA SER A 499 21.44 -19.90 -0.63
C SER A 499 21.79 -21.18 -1.38
N CYS A 500 22.03 -22.28 -0.66
CA CYS A 500 22.17 -23.62 -1.23
C CYS A 500 20.87 -24.42 -1.23
N ALA A 501 19.88 -24.00 -0.43
CA ALA A 501 18.55 -24.60 -0.30
C ALA A 501 17.55 -23.56 0.22
N MET A 502 16.26 -23.84 0.12
CA MET A 502 15.20 -22.99 0.66
C MET A 502 14.20 -23.80 1.50
N MET A 503 13.67 -23.19 2.55
CA MET A 503 12.47 -23.62 3.25
C MET A 503 11.42 -22.51 3.09
N SER A 504 10.18 -22.87 2.81
CA SER A 504 9.11 -21.89 2.61
C SER A 504 7.80 -22.49 3.08
N ASP A 505 7.00 -21.70 3.76
CA ASP A 505 5.57 -21.95 3.86
C ASP A 505 4.85 -21.58 2.54
N THR A 506 3.52 -21.52 2.54
CA THR A 506 2.75 -21.18 1.33
C THR A 506 3.03 -19.72 0.94
N GLY A 507 3.74 -19.54 -0.19
CA GLY A 507 4.10 -18.23 -0.70
C GLY A 507 4.79 -18.28 -2.06
N SER A 508 4.86 -17.14 -2.74
CA SER A 508 5.34 -17.05 -4.13
C SER A 508 6.75 -17.62 -4.37
N PHE A 509 7.59 -17.69 -3.33
CA PHE A 509 8.92 -18.25 -3.43
C PHE A 509 8.92 -19.75 -3.73
N LEU A 510 7.89 -20.51 -3.32
CA LEU A 510 7.71 -21.91 -3.74
C LEU A 510 7.71 -22.02 -5.26
N MET A 511 7.07 -21.10 -5.97
CA MET A 511 7.07 -21.10 -7.43
C MET A 511 8.38 -20.52 -8.00
N GLU A 512 8.85 -19.42 -7.41
CA GLU A 512 9.97 -18.63 -7.95
C GLU A 512 11.32 -19.34 -7.83
N TYR A 513 11.58 -19.98 -6.69
CA TYR A 513 12.87 -20.60 -6.39
C TYR A 513 13.14 -21.87 -7.21
N LEU A 514 12.11 -22.42 -7.88
CA LEU A 514 12.23 -23.56 -8.80
C LEU A 514 13.36 -23.35 -9.82
N VAL A 515 13.54 -22.11 -10.30
CA VAL A 515 14.53 -21.78 -11.35
C VAL A 515 15.96 -22.05 -10.93
N THR A 516 16.24 -22.04 -9.63
CA THR A 516 17.56 -22.37 -9.10
C THR A 516 17.88 -23.86 -9.26
N GLY A 517 16.86 -24.72 -9.31
CA GLY A 517 16.98 -26.18 -9.21
C GLY A 517 17.47 -26.67 -7.84
N LYS A 518 17.76 -25.77 -6.90
CA LYS A 518 18.27 -26.11 -5.57
C LYS A 518 17.17 -26.79 -4.73
N PRO A 519 17.52 -27.54 -3.68
CA PRO A 519 16.55 -28.17 -2.80
C PRO A 519 15.57 -27.18 -2.16
N VAL A 520 14.32 -27.60 -2.04
CA VAL A 520 13.24 -26.84 -1.39
C VAL A 520 12.51 -27.74 -0.41
N LEU A 521 12.27 -27.23 0.79
CA LEU A 521 11.35 -27.78 1.78
C LEU A 521 10.09 -26.92 1.82
N TYR A 522 8.96 -27.49 1.43
CA TYR A 522 7.65 -26.90 1.70
C TYR A 522 7.24 -27.20 3.15
N LEU A 523 7.12 -26.15 3.95
CA LEU A 523 6.62 -26.19 5.31
C LEU A 523 5.09 -26.13 5.26
N VAL A 524 4.46 -27.26 5.56
CA VAL A 524 3.01 -27.42 5.49
C VAL A 524 2.40 -26.90 6.79
N ASN A 525 1.49 -25.93 6.70
CA ASN A 525 0.60 -25.63 7.81
C ASN A 525 -0.61 -26.59 7.74
N PRO A 526 -0.77 -27.55 8.68
CA PRO A 526 -1.88 -28.51 8.65
C PRO A 526 -3.25 -27.88 8.95
N HIS A 527 -3.27 -26.62 9.37
CA HIS A 527 -4.46 -25.82 9.66
C HIS A 527 -4.72 -24.72 8.61
N GLY A 528 -3.81 -24.56 7.64
CA GLY A 528 -3.90 -23.55 6.60
C GLY A 528 -4.85 -23.89 5.46
N LEU A 529 -5.15 -22.90 4.61
CA LEU A 529 -5.96 -23.07 3.40
C LEU A 529 -5.26 -23.88 2.29
N GLY A 530 -4.05 -24.37 2.54
CA GLY A 530 -3.27 -25.18 1.60
C GLY A 530 -2.85 -24.42 0.35
N LEU A 531 -2.55 -25.20 -0.70
CA LEU A 531 -2.10 -24.71 -2.00
C LEU A 531 -3.25 -24.71 -3.01
N ASN A 532 -3.16 -23.86 -4.03
CA ASN A 532 -3.98 -23.97 -5.23
C ASN A 532 -3.39 -25.03 -6.19
N GLU A 533 -4.03 -25.24 -7.34
CA GLU A 533 -3.63 -26.27 -8.29
C GLU A 533 -2.21 -26.08 -8.85
N GLU A 534 -1.75 -24.84 -9.02
CA GLU A 534 -0.39 -24.53 -9.47
C GLU A 534 0.64 -24.77 -8.35
N GLY A 535 0.28 -24.43 -7.11
CA GLY A 535 1.06 -24.74 -5.91
C GLY A 535 1.22 -26.25 -5.73
N GLU A 536 0.11 -27.00 -5.77
CA GLU A 536 0.08 -28.47 -5.70
C GLU A 536 0.90 -29.12 -6.83
N ALA A 537 0.96 -28.51 -8.01
CA ALA A 537 1.78 -29.01 -9.10
C ALA A 537 3.28 -28.80 -8.84
N VAL A 538 3.69 -27.62 -8.37
CA VAL A 538 5.13 -27.32 -8.16
C VAL A 538 5.71 -28.07 -6.96
N VAL A 539 4.96 -28.23 -5.85
CA VAL A 539 5.49 -28.88 -4.64
C VAL A 539 5.68 -30.39 -4.77
N ARG A 540 5.21 -31.02 -5.85
CA ARG A 540 5.52 -32.43 -6.17
C ARG A 540 7.00 -32.67 -6.41
N TYR A 541 7.76 -31.62 -6.68
CA TYR A 541 9.20 -31.66 -6.90
C TYR A 541 10.02 -31.29 -5.65
N TYR A 542 9.35 -31.05 -4.51
CA TYR A 542 9.94 -30.58 -3.26
C TYR A 542 9.79 -31.59 -2.11
N ASP A 543 10.67 -31.46 -1.12
CA ASP A 543 10.46 -32.12 0.17
C ASP A 543 9.34 -31.40 0.93
N GLN A 544 8.68 -32.10 1.85
CA GLN A 544 7.60 -31.54 2.65
C GLN A 544 7.77 -31.90 4.13
N ALA A 545 7.45 -30.96 5.02
CA ALA A 545 7.45 -31.18 6.47
C ALA A 545 6.35 -30.37 7.17
N GLU A 546 5.76 -30.97 8.20
CA GLU A 546 4.79 -30.33 9.11
C GLU A 546 5.39 -30.07 10.50
N ASP A 547 6.59 -30.57 10.78
CA ASP A 547 7.18 -30.58 12.12
C ASP A 547 8.70 -30.36 12.13
N ALA A 548 9.24 -30.13 13.33
CA ALA A 548 10.66 -29.93 13.59
C ALA A 548 11.53 -31.12 13.12
N LYS A 549 10.99 -32.34 13.17
CA LYS A 549 11.73 -33.56 12.77
C LYS A 549 11.94 -33.58 11.25
N GLY A 550 10.93 -33.21 10.48
CA GLY A 550 11.02 -33.06 9.03
C GLY A 550 12.01 -31.96 8.63
N VAL A 551 12.01 -30.82 9.34
CA VAL A 551 13.00 -29.75 9.16
C VAL A 551 14.41 -30.27 9.39
N ALA A 552 14.67 -30.94 10.53
CA ALA A 552 15.99 -31.48 10.83
C ALA A 552 16.44 -32.52 9.77
N ALA A 553 15.55 -33.42 9.35
CA ALA A 553 15.84 -34.43 8.33
C ALA A 553 16.20 -33.79 6.97
N PHE A 554 15.52 -32.72 6.58
CA PHE A 554 15.83 -31.97 5.36
C PHE A 554 17.22 -31.34 5.41
N LEU A 555 17.56 -30.69 6.54
CA LEU A 555 18.85 -30.03 6.74
C LEU A 555 20.00 -31.05 6.75
N ASP A 556 19.84 -32.17 7.45
CA ASP A 556 20.84 -33.25 7.52
C ASP A 556 21.03 -33.96 6.17
N GLY A 557 19.98 -33.98 5.34
CA GLY A 557 19.99 -34.62 4.03
C GLY A 557 20.62 -33.79 2.90
N LEU A 558 21.05 -32.55 3.16
CA LEU A 558 21.53 -31.65 2.10
C LEU A 558 22.78 -32.16 1.36
N ASP A 559 23.65 -32.93 2.01
CA ASP A 559 24.89 -33.47 1.42
C ASP A 559 24.71 -34.80 0.68
N GLY A 560 23.61 -35.51 0.95
CA GLY A 560 23.35 -36.85 0.42
C GLY A 560 22.44 -36.88 -0.81
N ARG A 561 22.19 -35.73 -1.45
CA ARG A 561 21.20 -35.63 -2.53
C ARG A 561 21.68 -36.28 -3.84
N PRO A 562 20.77 -36.89 -4.62
CA PRO A 562 21.12 -37.42 -5.94
C PRO A 562 21.71 -36.33 -6.84
N GLU A 563 22.74 -36.68 -7.62
CA GLU A 563 23.40 -35.74 -8.55
C GLU A 563 22.46 -35.18 -9.61
N ASP A 564 21.36 -35.88 -9.94
CA ASP A 564 20.40 -35.49 -10.97
C ASP A 564 19.17 -34.72 -10.43
N ASP A 565 19.08 -34.53 -9.12
CA ASP A 565 17.93 -33.91 -8.45
C ASP A 565 17.71 -32.45 -8.89
N MET A 566 18.82 -31.71 -9.08
CA MET A 566 18.78 -30.35 -9.61
C MET A 566 18.27 -30.33 -11.07
N GLN A 567 18.76 -31.23 -11.91
CA GLN A 567 18.39 -31.32 -13.32
C GLN A 567 16.92 -31.70 -13.46
N ARG A 568 16.39 -32.60 -12.62
CA ARG A 568 14.97 -32.94 -12.58
C ARG A 568 14.09 -31.72 -12.28
N ARG A 569 14.44 -30.92 -11.26
CA ARG A 569 13.73 -29.66 -10.96
C ARG A 569 13.84 -28.63 -12.09
N LYS A 570 15.02 -28.48 -12.70
CA LYS A 570 15.19 -27.55 -13.83
C LYS A 570 14.42 -27.99 -15.09
N ALA A 571 14.25 -29.29 -15.31
CA ALA A 571 13.56 -29.82 -16.47
C ALA A 571 12.07 -29.44 -16.55
N VAL A 572 11.46 -29.10 -15.41
CA VAL A 572 10.03 -28.77 -15.32
C VAL A 572 9.75 -27.26 -15.33
N ILE A 573 10.78 -26.42 -15.35
CA ILE A 573 10.63 -24.95 -15.46
C ILE A 573 9.68 -24.54 -16.61
N PRO A 574 9.74 -25.13 -17.83
CA PRO A 574 8.84 -24.77 -18.93
C PRO A 574 7.36 -25.08 -18.67
N GLU A 575 7.03 -25.95 -17.70
CA GLU A 575 5.64 -26.22 -17.28
C GLU A 575 5.04 -24.99 -16.58
N PHE A 576 5.86 -24.29 -15.79
CA PHE A 576 5.42 -23.18 -14.94
C PHE A 576 5.73 -21.81 -15.52
N PHE A 577 6.64 -21.72 -16.49
CA PHE A 577 7.14 -20.46 -17.06
C PHE A 577 7.27 -20.55 -18.59
N ALA A 578 6.35 -19.89 -19.29
CA ALA A 578 6.40 -19.76 -20.74
C ALA A 578 7.52 -18.79 -21.15
N GLY A 579 8.48 -19.28 -21.94
CA GLY A 579 9.57 -18.44 -22.47
C GLY A 579 10.46 -17.86 -21.36
N PHE A 580 11.08 -18.72 -20.55
CA PHE A 580 12.10 -18.34 -19.56
C PHE A 580 13.44 -17.95 -20.23
N ASP A 581 13.39 -16.91 -21.07
CA ASP A 581 14.46 -16.45 -21.96
C ASP A 581 14.90 -15.00 -21.67
N GLY A 582 14.39 -14.40 -20.59
CA GLY A 582 14.69 -13.03 -20.21
C GLY A 582 13.93 -11.96 -21.01
N GLN A 583 12.94 -12.34 -21.83
CA GLN A 583 12.27 -11.45 -22.78
C GLN A 583 10.78 -11.20 -22.54
N ALA A 584 10.25 -11.48 -21.34
CA ALA A 584 8.83 -11.20 -21.06
C ALA A 584 8.52 -9.70 -21.18
N GLY A 585 9.42 -8.83 -20.74
CA GLY A 585 9.30 -7.37 -20.90
C GLY A 585 9.07 -6.93 -22.35
N GLN A 586 9.89 -7.41 -23.29
CA GLN A 586 9.74 -7.08 -24.72
C GLN A 586 8.42 -7.63 -25.30
N ARG A 587 8.01 -8.85 -24.91
CA ARG A 587 6.74 -9.43 -25.35
C ARG A 587 5.54 -8.60 -24.89
N ILE A 588 5.58 -8.09 -23.65
CA ILE A 588 4.56 -7.20 -23.10
C ILE A 588 4.47 -5.89 -23.91
N VAL A 589 5.61 -5.24 -24.16
CA VAL A 589 5.64 -4.00 -24.96
C VAL A 589 5.11 -4.23 -26.37
N ALA A 590 5.54 -5.30 -27.04
CA ALA A 590 5.07 -5.65 -28.38
C ALA A 590 3.55 -5.91 -28.42
N HIS A 591 3.02 -6.62 -27.42
CA HIS A 591 1.57 -6.86 -27.32
C HIS A 591 0.79 -5.55 -27.10
N MET A 592 1.22 -4.71 -26.17
CA MET A 592 0.59 -3.41 -25.90
C MET A 592 0.56 -2.53 -27.17
N LYS A 593 1.69 -2.40 -27.87
CA LYS A 593 1.78 -1.60 -29.12
C LYS A 593 0.82 -2.13 -30.19
N LYS A 594 0.76 -3.45 -30.36
CA LYS A 594 -0.17 -4.09 -31.29
C LYS A 594 -1.64 -3.75 -30.96
N VAL A 595 -2.02 -3.77 -29.68
CA VAL A 595 -3.39 -3.42 -29.24
C VAL A 595 -3.68 -1.93 -29.43
N LEU A 596 -2.70 -1.07 -29.18
CA LEU A 596 -2.82 0.38 -29.35
C LEU A 596 -2.72 0.86 -30.82
N GLY A 597 -2.31 -0.02 -31.73
CA GLY A 597 -2.14 0.27 -33.16
C GLY A 597 -0.89 1.13 -33.46
N ALA A 598 0.19 0.92 -32.71
CA ALA A 598 1.42 1.72 -32.74
C ALA A 598 2.67 0.94 -33.17
#